data_AF-A0A653VV83-F1
#
_entry.id   AF-A0A653VV83-F1
#
_cell.length_a   1.000
_cell.length_b   1.000
_cell.length_c   1.000
_cell.angle_alpha   90.00
_cell.angle_beta   90.00
_cell.angle_gamma   90.00
#
_symmetry.space_group_name_H-M   'P 1'
#
loop_
_entity.id
_entity.type
_entity.pdbx_description
1 polymer ?
#
loop_
_entity_poly.entity_id
_entity_poly.type
_entity_poly.pdbx_seq_one_letter_code
_entity_poly.pdbx_strand_id
1 'polypeptide(L)'
;MCWPRAALPSSLTNERQGRLMWFDQVPGKSWGSLWSGYVLCTGVCHGIREIDASCPACGADPFDTSPETMTIDGRTMVIGRAFPGAEGRYEDYVYLEMLQREWERPAVEFQRFSHFADAKRPSARVALVLLFWSYFETRIERLHRTAMRALPQRVLDDALRRHQGIHSRLYELYKIFFGVSYFDDLRNQGFHEIANLLEKTHKCRNEFSHGKPQAINDELVNELVENLKAEHHSWIAVYNSRV
;
A
#
# COMPACT_ATOMS: atom_id res chain seq x y z
N MET A 1 7.83 -47.67 34.58
CA MET A 1 8.97 -46.88 34.07
C MET A 1 8.47 -45.51 33.67
N CYS A 2 8.74 -44.50 34.50
CA CYS A 2 8.40 -43.10 34.24
C CYS A 2 9.54 -42.46 33.46
N TRP A 3 9.23 -41.85 32.32
CA TRP A 3 10.16 -40.96 31.62
C TRP A 3 10.06 -39.55 32.21
N PRO A 4 11.17 -38.84 32.43
CA PRO A 4 11.12 -37.47 32.95
C PRO A 4 10.58 -36.52 31.87
N ARG A 5 9.58 -35.71 32.24
CA ARG A 5 9.15 -34.54 31.47
C ARG A 5 10.32 -33.56 31.42
N ALA A 6 10.93 -33.41 30.24
CA ALA A 6 11.79 -32.26 29.97
C ALA A 6 10.92 -30.99 30.08
N ALA A 7 11.30 -30.09 30.99
CA ALA A 7 10.72 -28.76 31.07
C ALA A 7 11.02 -28.01 29.76
N LEU A 8 9.97 -27.57 29.08
CA LEU A 8 10.08 -26.61 27.98
C LEU A 8 10.69 -25.31 28.54
N PRO A 9 11.67 -24.68 27.86
CA PRO A 9 12.14 -23.36 28.24
C PRO A 9 10.98 -22.37 28.12
N SER A 10 10.64 -21.74 29.25
CA SER A 10 9.61 -20.73 29.43
C SER A 10 10.04 -19.35 28.91
N SER A 11 10.53 -19.27 27.67
CA SER A 11 11.10 -18.02 27.14
C SER A 11 10.79 -17.82 25.66
N LEU A 12 9.51 -17.88 25.28
CA LEU A 12 9.00 -17.22 24.06
C LEU A 12 7.57 -16.72 24.34
N THR A 13 7.38 -16.05 25.47
CA THR A 13 6.32 -15.06 25.59
C THR A 13 6.64 -13.95 24.60
N ASN A 14 5.88 -13.95 23.51
CA ASN A 14 5.81 -12.89 22.54
C ASN A 14 5.63 -11.57 23.31
N GLU A 15 6.71 -10.82 23.48
CA GLU A 15 6.66 -9.45 23.97
C GLU A 15 5.91 -8.61 22.93
N ARG A 16 4.57 -8.66 22.98
CA ARG A 16 3.74 -7.52 22.63
C ARG A 16 4.04 -6.43 23.67
N GLN A 17 5.24 -5.84 23.60
CA GLN A 17 5.44 -4.53 24.18
C GLN A 17 4.42 -3.62 23.48
N GLY A 18 3.54 -3.01 24.28
CA GLY A 18 2.34 -2.29 23.84
C GLY A 18 2.61 -1.04 22.99
N ARG A 19 3.19 -1.22 21.80
CA ARG A 19 3.14 -0.25 20.71
C ARG A 19 1.77 -0.36 20.07
N LEU A 20 0.95 0.68 20.26
CA LEU A 20 -0.21 0.94 19.43
C LEU A 20 0.24 1.03 17.97
N MET A 21 -0.25 0.13 17.11
CA MET A 21 0.02 0.18 15.68
C MET A 21 -0.85 1.27 15.05
N TRP A 22 -0.42 1.80 13.90
CA TRP A 22 -1.16 2.89 13.23
C TRP A 22 -2.62 2.51 12.90
N PHE A 23 -2.90 1.21 12.67
CA PHE A 23 -4.24 0.72 12.37
C PHE A 23 -5.12 0.53 13.62
N ASP A 24 -4.57 0.57 14.83
CA ASP A 24 -5.38 0.58 16.06
C ASP A 24 -6.14 1.91 16.22
N GLN A 25 -5.68 2.95 15.51
CA GLN A 25 -6.19 4.31 15.57
C GLN A 25 -7.14 4.66 14.41
N VAL A 26 -7.33 3.78 13.44
CA VAL A 26 -8.20 4.03 12.26
C VAL A 26 -9.58 3.36 12.43
N PRO A 27 -10.66 3.96 11.91
CA PRO A 27 -11.99 3.37 11.94
C PRO A 27 -11.99 1.95 11.36
N GLY A 28 -12.62 0.99 12.02
CA GLY A 28 -12.69 -0.40 11.57
C GLY A 28 -11.50 -1.30 11.95
N LYS A 29 -10.36 -0.74 12.42
CA LYS A 29 -9.16 -1.49 12.84
C LYS A 29 -8.65 -2.47 11.77
N SER A 30 -8.72 -2.07 10.51
CA SER A 30 -8.26 -2.85 9.36
C SER A 30 -7.27 -2.05 8.54
N TRP A 31 -6.37 -2.74 7.85
CA TRP A 31 -5.45 -2.09 6.91
C TRP A 31 -6.20 -1.52 5.71
N GLY A 32 -7.36 -2.08 5.35
CA GLY A 32 -8.25 -1.51 4.33
C GLY A 32 -8.76 -0.10 4.67
N SER A 33 -8.76 0.25 5.96
CA SER A 33 -9.17 1.59 6.42
C SER A 33 -8.21 2.70 6.00
N LEU A 34 -7.03 2.39 5.44
CA LEU A 34 -6.15 3.38 4.82
C LEU A 34 -6.89 4.22 3.77
N TRP A 35 -7.77 3.58 3.00
CA TRP A 35 -8.58 4.24 1.96
C TRP A 35 -9.90 4.83 2.49
N SER A 36 -10.23 4.62 3.76
CA SER A 36 -11.48 5.12 4.34
C SER A 36 -11.49 6.63 4.40
N GLY A 37 -12.60 7.25 4.01
CA GLY A 37 -12.76 8.71 3.99
C GLY A 37 -12.15 9.39 2.76
N TYR A 38 -11.41 8.66 1.90
CA TYR A 38 -10.88 9.19 0.66
C TYR A 38 -11.82 8.95 -0.52
N VAL A 39 -11.93 9.93 -1.39
CA VAL A 39 -12.74 9.94 -2.62
C VAL A 39 -11.95 10.57 -3.77
N LEU A 40 -12.33 10.26 -5.01
CA LEU A 40 -11.79 10.97 -6.17
C LEU A 40 -12.48 12.34 -6.34
N CYS A 41 -11.71 13.35 -6.71
CA CYS A 41 -12.24 14.65 -7.15
C CYS A 41 -12.82 14.52 -8.56
N THR A 42 -13.99 13.90 -8.63
CA THR A 42 -14.71 13.66 -9.88
C THR A 42 -15.25 14.95 -10.46
N GLY A 43 -15.11 15.11 -11.78
CA GLY A 43 -15.61 16.28 -12.52
C GLY A 43 -14.64 17.46 -12.61
N VAL A 44 -13.49 17.41 -11.92
CA VAL A 44 -12.47 18.47 -12.00
C VAL A 44 -11.10 17.91 -12.38
N CYS A 45 -10.35 17.31 -11.43
CA CYS A 45 -8.96 16.90 -11.67
C CYS A 45 -8.70 15.40 -11.51
N HIS A 46 -9.59 14.65 -10.86
CA HIS A 46 -9.38 13.24 -10.47
C HIS A 46 -8.31 13.01 -9.40
N GLY A 47 -7.85 14.05 -8.70
CA GLY A 47 -7.03 13.91 -7.51
C GLY A 47 -7.77 13.16 -6.39
N ILE A 48 -7.02 12.49 -5.52
CA ILE A 48 -7.51 11.83 -4.31
C ILE A 48 -7.63 12.89 -3.20
N ARG A 49 -8.76 12.92 -2.52
CA ARG A 49 -9.04 13.88 -1.43
C ARG A 49 -9.82 13.22 -0.31
N GLU A 50 -9.73 13.77 0.88
CA GLU A 50 -10.69 13.47 1.94
C GLU A 50 -12.07 14.01 1.55
N ILE A 51 -13.13 13.32 1.98
CA ILE A 51 -14.52 13.62 1.63
C ILE A 51 -14.95 15.02 2.09
N ASP A 52 -14.48 15.44 3.26
CA ASP A 52 -14.81 16.68 3.97
C ASP A 52 -13.77 17.79 3.79
N ALA A 53 -12.67 17.53 3.08
CA ALA A 53 -11.62 18.49 2.79
C ALA A 53 -11.65 18.98 1.34
N SER A 54 -11.12 20.17 1.07
CA SER A 54 -10.92 20.66 -0.30
C SER A 54 -9.95 19.76 -1.07
N CYS A 55 -10.08 19.68 -2.39
CA CYS A 55 -9.17 18.89 -3.21
C CYS A 55 -7.76 19.47 -3.17
N PRO A 56 -6.74 18.72 -2.72
CA PRO A 56 -5.36 19.23 -2.66
C PRO A 56 -4.73 19.41 -4.05
N ALA A 57 -5.27 18.79 -5.10
CA ALA A 57 -4.75 18.90 -6.46
C ALA A 57 -5.27 20.14 -7.20
N CYS A 58 -6.57 20.45 -7.10
CA CYS A 58 -7.18 21.56 -7.87
C CYS A 58 -7.87 22.63 -7.03
N GLY A 59 -7.94 22.48 -5.70
CA GLY A 59 -8.59 23.43 -4.80
C GLY A 59 -10.13 23.38 -4.80
N ALA A 60 -10.76 22.40 -5.43
CA ALA A 60 -12.22 22.26 -5.42
C ALA A 60 -12.77 22.09 -3.99
N ASP A 61 -13.89 22.75 -3.69
CA ASP A 61 -14.52 22.80 -2.36
C ASP A 61 -14.88 21.41 -1.79
N PRO A 62 -15.03 21.27 -0.45
CA PRO A 62 -15.60 20.10 0.24
C PRO A 62 -16.85 19.56 -0.45
N PHE A 63 -16.99 18.23 -0.51
CA PHE A 63 -18.25 17.66 -0.99
C PHE A 63 -19.34 17.90 0.05
N ASP A 64 -20.54 18.23 -0.41
CA ASP A 64 -21.69 18.27 0.48
C ASP A 64 -22.12 16.84 0.83
N THR A 65 -21.91 16.46 2.09
CA THR A 65 -22.24 15.14 2.65
C THR A 65 -23.63 15.10 3.28
N SER A 66 -24.43 16.16 3.16
CA SER A 66 -25.78 16.22 3.73
C SER A 66 -26.65 15.10 3.16
N PRO A 67 -27.47 14.42 4.00
CA PRO A 67 -28.38 13.40 3.51
C PRO A 67 -29.39 13.97 2.51
N GLU A 68 -29.73 13.18 1.49
CA GLU A 68 -30.76 13.52 0.51
C GLU A 68 -32.04 12.77 0.82
N THR A 69 -33.19 13.42 0.61
CA THR A 69 -34.49 12.77 0.73
C THR A 69 -34.91 12.23 -0.63
N MET A 70 -35.14 10.92 -0.74
CA MET A 70 -35.52 10.26 -1.98
C MET A 70 -36.79 9.42 -1.77
N THR A 71 -37.68 9.41 -2.76
CA THR A 71 -38.83 8.50 -2.77
C THR A 71 -38.47 7.24 -3.53
N ILE A 72 -38.41 6.10 -2.83
CA ILE A 72 -38.17 4.77 -3.39
C ILE A 72 -39.40 3.92 -3.09
N ASP A 73 -40.00 3.33 -4.12
CA ASP A 73 -41.21 2.50 -4.01
C ASP A 73 -42.37 3.15 -3.23
N GLY A 74 -42.58 4.46 -3.44
CA GLY A 74 -43.64 5.24 -2.77
C GLY A 74 -43.36 5.57 -1.31
N ARG A 75 -42.18 5.23 -0.78
CA ARG A 75 -41.74 5.59 0.57
C ARG A 75 -40.68 6.68 0.50
N THR A 76 -40.86 7.73 1.28
CA THR A 76 -39.86 8.78 1.45
C THR A 76 -38.80 8.29 2.43
N MET A 77 -37.55 8.24 1.97
CA MET A 77 -36.41 7.79 2.75
C MET A 77 -35.34 8.89 2.76
N VAL A 78 -34.69 9.07 3.90
CA VAL A 78 -33.48 9.90 4.01
C VAL A 78 -32.29 8.98 3.78
N ILE A 79 -31.52 9.25 2.73
CA ILE A 79 -30.41 8.42 2.29
C ILE A 79 -29.13 9.23 2.40
N GLY A 80 -28.08 8.64 2.97
CA GLY A 80 -26.75 9.24 2.96
C GLY A 80 -26.22 9.35 1.53
N ARG A 81 -25.49 10.42 1.23
CA ARG A 81 -24.90 10.61 -0.09
C ARG A 81 -23.82 9.57 -0.35
N ALA A 82 -23.86 8.93 -1.51
CA ALA A 82 -22.86 7.98 -1.95
C ALA A 82 -21.83 8.70 -2.83
N PHE A 83 -20.55 8.44 -2.59
CA PHE A 83 -19.44 9.00 -3.37
C PHE A 83 -18.70 7.89 -4.11
N PRO A 84 -18.15 8.19 -5.30
CA PRO A 84 -17.13 7.33 -5.87
C PRO A 84 -15.97 7.31 -4.87
N GLY A 85 -15.59 6.12 -4.41
CA GLY A 85 -14.44 5.96 -3.50
C GLY A 85 -13.15 6.55 -4.11
N ALA A 86 -12.07 6.52 -3.34
CA ALA A 86 -10.76 6.95 -3.81
C ALA A 86 -10.28 6.14 -5.04
N GLU A 87 -9.02 6.34 -5.42
CA GLU A 87 -8.35 5.48 -6.39
C GLU A 87 -8.33 4.01 -5.94
N GLY A 88 -8.40 3.75 -4.63
CA GLY A 88 -8.50 2.43 -4.02
C GLY A 88 -9.57 1.56 -4.68
N ARG A 89 -9.16 0.71 -5.62
CA ARG A 89 -10.05 -0.24 -6.27
C ARG A 89 -10.30 -1.43 -5.35
N TYR A 90 -11.28 -2.25 -5.67
CA TYR A 90 -11.57 -3.48 -4.90
C TYR A 90 -10.30 -4.32 -4.68
N GLU A 91 -9.42 -4.40 -5.69
CA GLU A 91 -8.15 -5.12 -5.62
C GLU A 91 -7.22 -4.58 -4.52
N ASP A 92 -7.23 -3.27 -4.26
CA ASP A 92 -6.37 -2.67 -3.22
C ASP A 92 -6.83 -3.08 -1.82
N TYR A 93 -8.14 -3.16 -1.60
CA TYR A 93 -8.69 -3.69 -0.35
C TYR A 93 -8.33 -5.17 -0.18
N VAL A 94 -8.38 -5.95 -1.25
CA VAL A 94 -7.98 -7.37 -1.23
C VAL A 94 -6.49 -7.50 -0.89
N TYR A 95 -5.61 -6.71 -1.51
CA TYR A 95 -4.18 -6.72 -1.18
C TYR A 95 -3.91 -6.33 0.28
N LEU A 96 -4.54 -5.26 0.77
CA LEU A 96 -4.38 -4.80 2.15
C LEU A 96 -4.92 -5.83 3.16
N GLU A 97 -6.03 -6.50 2.85
CA GLU A 97 -6.56 -7.58 3.69
C GLU A 97 -5.64 -8.80 3.70
N MET A 98 -5.07 -9.19 2.54
CA MET A 98 -4.10 -10.27 2.46
C MET A 98 -2.82 -9.96 3.26
N LEU A 99 -2.35 -8.71 3.16
CA LEU A 99 -1.22 -8.22 3.95
C LEU A 99 -1.53 -8.28 5.46
N GLN A 100 -2.68 -7.77 5.88
CA GLN A 100 -3.09 -7.82 7.29
C GLN A 100 -3.16 -9.26 7.80
N ARG A 101 -3.76 -10.17 7.03
CA ARG A 101 -3.84 -11.60 7.39
C ARG A 101 -2.48 -12.24 7.55
N GLU A 102 -1.53 -11.96 6.65
CA GLU A 102 -0.18 -12.49 6.77
C GLU A 102 0.56 -11.88 7.97
N TRP A 103 0.29 -10.62 8.34
CA TRP A 103 0.83 -10.00 9.54
C TRP A 103 0.25 -10.58 10.84
N GLU A 104 -1.04 -10.90 10.85
CA GLU A 104 -1.72 -11.45 12.02
C GLU A 104 -1.50 -12.96 12.19
N ARG A 105 -1.00 -13.65 11.15
CA ARG A 105 -0.74 -15.09 11.17
C ARG A 105 0.10 -15.52 12.39
N PRO A 106 -0.25 -16.61 13.09
CA PRO A 106 0.46 -17.04 14.30
C PRO A 106 1.91 -17.47 14.06
N ALA A 107 2.80 -17.13 15.00
CA ALA A 107 4.24 -17.42 14.96
C ALA A 107 4.58 -18.93 14.76
N VAL A 108 3.71 -19.82 15.25
CA VAL A 108 3.91 -21.29 15.19
C VAL A 108 3.96 -21.80 13.75
N GLU A 109 3.24 -21.16 12.83
CA GLU A 109 3.22 -21.55 11.42
C GLU A 109 4.54 -21.27 10.69
N PHE A 110 5.39 -20.41 11.27
CA PHE A 110 6.65 -19.97 10.69
C PHE A 110 7.87 -20.76 11.17
N GLN A 111 7.69 -21.69 12.10
CA GLN A 111 8.73 -22.64 12.51
C GLN A 111 9.21 -23.53 11.34
N ARG A 112 8.52 -23.50 10.19
CA ARG A 112 8.87 -24.21 8.97
C ARG A 112 10.22 -23.82 8.36
N PHE A 113 10.75 -22.63 8.61
CA PHE A 113 12.07 -22.20 8.10
C PHE A 113 13.25 -22.48 9.04
N SER A 114 13.02 -23.24 10.12
CA SER A 114 14.05 -23.62 11.11
C SER A 114 15.19 -24.48 10.56
N HIS A 115 15.07 -25.00 9.34
CA HIS A 115 16.11 -25.79 8.67
C HIS A 115 17.20 -24.94 8.00
N PHE A 116 17.03 -23.62 7.88
CA PHE A 116 18.07 -22.71 7.43
C PHE A 116 18.95 -22.26 8.60
N ALA A 117 20.25 -22.09 8.36
CA ALA A 117 21.13 -21.39 9.29
C ALA A 117 20.67 -19.92 9.45
N ASP A 118 20.79 -19.36 10.65
CA ASP A 118 20.25 -18.03 11.00
C ASP A 118 20.65 -16.93 10.00
N ALA A 119 21.92 -16.93 9.55
CA ALA A 119 22.43 -15.94 8.59
C ALA A 119 21.88 -16.09 7.15
N LYS A 120 21.23 -17.21 6.82
CA LYS A 120 20.65 -17.49 5.49
C LYS A 120 19.12 -17.57 5.53
N ARG A 121 18.53 -17.36 6.71
CA ARG A 121 17.09 -17.52 6.91
C ARG A 121 16.35 -16.27 6.42
N PRO A 122 15.36 -16.40 5.51
CA PRO A 122 14.46 -15.30 5.17
C PRO A 122 13.58 -14.95 6.37
N SER A 123 12.97 -13.77 6.34
CA SER A 123 11.86 -13.47 7.22
C SER A 123 10.79 -14.55 7.07
N ALA A 124 10.29 -15.00 8.21
CA ALA A 124 9.06 -15.78 8.31
C ALA A 124 7.91 -15.18 7.50
N ARG A 125 7.86 -13.84 7.46
CA ARG A 125 6.79 -13.05 6.85
C ARG A 125 7.21 -12.43 5.51
N VAL A 126 8.17 -13.03 4.80
CA VAL A 126 8.63 -12.57 3.47
C VAL A 126 7.49 -12.31 2.49
N ALA A 127 6.39 -13.07 2.59
CA ALA A 127 5.20 -12.88 1.77
C ALA A 127 4.60 -11.47 1.89
N LEU A 128 4.73 -10.79 3.04
CA LEU A 128 4.27 -9.41 3.21
C LEU A 128 4.95 -8.46 2.24
N VAL A 129 6.28 -8.55 2.14
CA VAL A 129 7.05 -7.67 1.25
C VAL A 129 6.70 -7.94 -0.20
N LEU A 130 6.53 -9.20 -0.57
CA LEU A 130 6.16 -9.58 -1.95
C LEU A 130 4.74 -9.11 -2.31
N LEU A 131 3.76 -9.30 -1.43
CA LEU A 131 2.38 -8.85 -1.62
C LEU A 131 2.30 -7.32 -1.66
N PHE A 132 3.01 -6.64 -0.76
CA PHE A 132 3.08 -5.18 -0.74
C PHE A 132 3.66 -4.66 -2.04
N TRP A 133 4.73 -5.28 -2.53
CA TRP A 133 5.35 -4.87 -3.78
C TRP A 133 4.40 -5.04 -4.97
N SER A 134 3.65 -6.14 -5.04
CA SER A 134 2.59 -6.31 -6.06
C SER A 134 1.52 -5.23 -5.98
N TYR A 135 1.06 -4.89 -4.77
CA TYR A 135 0.13 -3.79 -4.53
C TYR A 135 0.70 -2.42 -4.93
N PHE A 136 1.98 -2.19 -4.69
CA PHE A 136 2.67 -0.97 -5.13
C PHE A 136 2.77 -0.90 -6.66
N GLU A 137 3.07 -2.01 -7.34
CA GLU A 137 3.15 -2.09 -8.79
C GLU A 137 1.81 -1.76 -9.48
N THR A 138 0.68 -2.23 -8.93
CA THR A 138 -0.65 -1.91 -9.48
C THR A 138 -0.95 -0.42 -9.36
N ARG A 139 -0.65 0.20 -8.21
CA ARG A 139 -0.77 1.65 -8.01
C ARG A 139 0.04 2.43 -9.04
N ILE A 140 1.32 2.10 -9.21
CA ILE A 140 2.19 2.77 -10.20
C ILE A 140 1.64 2.65 -11.61
N GLU A 141 1.14 1.48 -12.03
CA GLU A 141 0.51 1.34 -13.34
C GLU A 141 -0.70 2.29 -13.49
N ARG A 142 -1.54 2.38 -12.47
CA ARG A 142 -2.75 3.22 -12.51
C ARG A 142 -2.41 4.70 -12.56
N LEU A 143 -1.40 5.18 -11.84
CA LEU A 143 -0.90 6.56 -11.97
C LEU A 143 -0.46 6.86 -13.40
N HIS A 144 0.31 5.97 -14.02
CA HIS A 144 0.71 6.11 -15.42
C HIS A 144 -0.51 6.17 -16.35
N ARG A 145 -1.51 5.29 -16.14
CA ARG A 145 -2.76 5.31 -16.92
C ARG A 145 -3.54 6.61 -16.75
N THR A 146 -3.66 7.12 -15.53
CA THR A 146 -4.36 8.39 -15.26
C THR A 146 -3.63 9.57 -15.91
N ALA A 147 -2.31 9.66 -15.77
CA ALA A 147 -1.53 10.72 -16.38
C ALA A 147 -1.58 10.69 -17.93
N MET A 148 -1.63 9.48 -18.50
CA MET A 148 -1.73 9.27 -19.95
C MET A 148 -3.17 9.26 -20.49
N ARG A 149 -4.19 9.55 -19.68
CA ARG A 149 -5.61 9.40 -20.08
C ARG A 149 -6.02 10.20 -21.32
N ALA A 150 -5.31 11.29 -21.61
CA ALA A 150 -5.55 12.12 -22.79
C ALA A 150 -4.95 11.53 -24.08
N LEU A 151 -4.07 10.53 -23.98
CA LEU A 151 -3.46 9.87 -25.14
C LEU A 151 -4.41 8.83 -25.73
N PRO A 152 -4.31 8.55 -27.06
CA PRO A 152 -5.02 7.43 -27.66
C PRO A 152 -4.66 6.11 -26.97
N GLN A 153 -5.66 5.27 -26.69
CA GLN A 153 -5.51 4.01 -25.94
C GLN A 153 -4.37 3.13 -26.47
N ARG A 154 -4.21 3.04 -27.79
CA ARG A 154 -3.14 2.26 -28.43
C ARG A 154 -1.73 2.76 -28.09
N VAL A 155 -1.55 4.06 -27.93
CA VAL A 155 -0.26 4.67 -27.55
C VAL A 155 0.04 4.36 -26.08
N LEU A 156 -0.96 4.47 -25.22
CA LEU A 156 -0.86 4.13 -23.80
C LEU A 156 -0.48 2.66 -23.61
N ASP A 157 -1.19 1.74 -24.27
CA ASP A 157 -0.94 0.31 -24.12
C ASP A 157 0.44 -0.08 -24.68
N ASP A 158 0.88 0.56 -25.77
CA ASP A 158 2.21 0.34 -26.32
C ASP A 158 3.32 0.86 -25.38
N ALA A 159 3.14 2.03 -24.77
CA ALA A 159 4.08 2.56 -23.78
C ALA A 159 4.17 1.65 -22.55
N LEU A 160 3.05 1.23 -21.97
CA LEU A 160 3.04 0.32 -20.82
C LEU A 160 3.64 -1.05 -21.15
N ARG A 161 3.51 -1.51 -22.40
CA ARG A 161 4.10 -2.76 -22.88
C ARG A 161 5.62 -2.66 -23.08
N ARG A 162 6.13 -1.54 -23.61
CA ARG A 162 7.59 -1.31 -23.74
C ARG A 162 8.27 -1.24 -22.38
N HIS A 163 7.56 -0.69 -21.38
CA HIS A 163 8.03 -0.54 -20.01
C HIS A 163 7.31 -1.52 -19.07
N GLN A 164 7.40 -2.82 -19.34
CA GLN A 164 6.72 -3.86 -18.53
C GLN A 164 7.33 -4.03 -17.13
N GLY A 165 8.64 -3.84 -16.99
CA GLY A 165 9.32 -3.98 -15.70
C GLY A 165 9.07 -2.78 -14.79
N ILE A 166 8.80 -3.03 -13.50
CA ILE A 166 8.60 -1.96 -12.51
C ILE A 166 9.77 -0.98 -12.45
N HIS A 167 11.00 -1.47 -12.59
CA HIS A 167 12.18 -0.60 -12.63
C HIS A 167 12.08 0.43 -13.77
N SER A 168 11.82 -0.06 -14.99
CA SER A 168 11.63 0.80 -16.16
C SER A 168 10.43 1.75 -15.97
N ARG A 169 9.35 1.30 -15.32
CA ARG A 169 8.22 2.19 -14.99
C ARG A 169 8.60 3.32 -14.04
N LEU A 170 9.36 3.04 -12.98
CA LEU A 170 9.71 4.03 -11.94
C LEU A 170 10.81 5.02 -12.36
N TYR A 171 11.77 4.58 -13.17
CA TYR A 171 12.95 5.36 -13.53
C TYR A 171 12.90 5.95 -14.94
N GLU A 172 12.30 5.23 -15.90
CA GLU A 172 12.29 5.64 -17.30
C GLU A 172 10.93 6.22 -17.69
N LEU A 173 9.86 5.41 -17.60
CA LEU A 173 8.52 5.85 -18.02
C LEU A 173 8.05 7.04 -17.19
N TYR A 174 8.21 6.97 -15.86
CA TYR A 174 7.87 8.06 -14.97
C TYR A 174 8.62 9.35 -15.34
N LYS A 175 9.92 9.24 -15.65
CA LYS A 175 10.75 10.38 -16.06
C LYS A 175 10.34 10.97 -17.41
N ILE A 176 9.93 10.13 -18.36
CA ILE A 176 9.41 10.57 -19.65
C ILE A 176 8.17 11.46 -19.45
N PHE A 177 7.26 11.08 -18.55
CA PHE A 177 6.00 11.80 -18.36
C PHE A 177 6.07 12.96 -17.37
N PHE A 178 6.92 12.88 -16.36
CA PHE A 178 6.92 13.82 -15.24
C PHE A 178 8.25 14.57 -15.05
N GLY A 179 9.28 14.27 -15.87
CA GLY A 179 10.58 14.95 -15.85
C GLY A 179 11.51 14.57 -14.69
N VAL A 180 11.04 13.76 -13.74
CA VAL A 180 11.79 13.28 -12.56
C VAL A 180 11.61 11.77 -12.42
N SER A 181 12.40 11.08 -11.59
CA SER A 181 12.10 9.68 -11.22
C SER A 181 11.03 9.63 -10.12
N TYR A 182 10.36 8.50 -9.94
CA TYR A 182 9.35 8.36 -8.87
C TYR A 182 9.93 8.59 -7.47
N PHE A 183 11.13 8.08 -7.19
CA PHE A 183 11.78 8.26 -5.87
C PHE A 183 12.25 9.70 -5.64
N ASP A 184 12.71 10.38 -6.70
CA ASP A 184 13.06 11.79 -6.60
C ASP A 184 11.81 12.64 -6.37
N ASP A 185 10.67 12.25 -6.94
CA ASP A 185 9.41 12.93 -6.69
C ASP A 185 8.96 12.80 -5.23
N LEU A 186 9.02 11.59 -4.67
CA LEU A 186 8.77 11.36 -3.24
C LEU A 186 9.66 12.25 -2.36
N ARG A 187 10.96 12.36 -2.68
CA ARG A 187 11.91 13.22 -1.96
C ARG A 187 11.54 14.69 -2.10
N ASN A 188 11.19 15.15 -3.29
CA ASN A 188 10.79 16.54 -3.54
C ASN A 188 9.51 16.92 -2.79
N GLN A 189 8.63 15.94 -2.55
CA GLN A 189 7.43 16.08 -1.73
C GLN A 189 7.71 15.93 -0.21
N GLY A 190 8.96 15.77 0.21
CA GLY A 190 9.38 15.66 1.60
C GLY A 190 9.34 14.24 2.20
N PHE A 191 9.00 13.22 1.41
CA PHE A 191 8.90 11.82 1.87
C PHE A 191 10.21 11.04 1.69
N HIS A 192 11.32 11.61 2.19
CA HIS A 192 12.66 11.01 2.04
C HIS A 192 12.77 9.60 2.61
N GLU A 193 12.24 9.38 3.82
CA GLU A 193 12.29 8.08 4.49
C GLU A 193 11.51 7.00 3.72
N ILE A 194 10.36 7.37 3.15
CA ILE A 194 9.57 6.45 2.32
C ILE A 194 10.29 6.14 1.00
N ALA A 195 10.90 7.14 0.36
CA ALA A 195 11.70 6.91 -0.84
C ALA A 195 12.83 5.91 -0.56
N ASN A 196 13.57 6.09 0.55
CA ASN A 196 14.65 5.20 0.96
C ASN A 196 14.14 3.78 1.29
N LEU A 197 13.02 3.67 2.02
CA LEU A 197 12.39 2.40 2.36
C LEU A 197 11.95 1.63 1.10
N LEU A 198 11.32 2.30 0.13
CA LEU A 198 10.88 1.68 -1.11
C LEU A 198 12.06 1.27 -2.01
N GLU A 199 13.14 2.05 -2.05
CA GLU A 199 14.38 1.66 -2.73
C GLU A 199 15.04 0.44 -2.06
N LYS A 200 15.14 0.43 -0.72
CA LYS A 200 15.60 -0.72 0.07
C LYS A 200 14.76 -1.95 -0.22
N THR A 201 13.43 -1.80 -0.20
CA THR A 201 12.47 -2.85 -0.51
C THR A 201 12.67 -3.41 -1.91
N HIS A 202 12.79 -2.54 -2.92
CA HIS A 202 13.05 -2.93 -4.30
C HIS A 202 14.34 -3.75 -4.43
N LYS A 203 15.43 -3.25 -3.83
CA LYS A 203 16.73 -3.92 -3.84
C LYS A 203 16.67 -5.29 -3.17
N CYS A 204 16.13 -5.38 -1.96
CA CYS A 204 16.00 -6.63 -1.21
C CYS A 204 15.12 -7.66 -1.93
N ARG A 205 13.99 -7.22 -2.52
CA ARG A 205 13.13 -8.08 -3.35
C ARG A 205 13.85 -8.59 -4.59
N ASN A 206 14.62 -7.72 -5.27
CA ASN A 206 15.42 -8.14 -6.41
C ASN A 206 16.48 -9.17 -6.00
N GLU A 207 17.20 -8.94 -4.91
CA GLU A 207 18.18 -9.90 -4.37
C GLU A 207 17.52 -11.24 -3.99
N PHE A 208 16.35 -11.21 -3.37
CA PHE A 208 15.55 -12.39 -3.07
C PHE A 208 15.23 -13.20 -4.33
N SER A 209 14.74 -12.55 -5.40
CA SER A 209 14.48 -13.20 -6.69
C SER A 209 15.73 -13.79 -7.35
N HIS A 210 16.91 -13.28 -7.04
CA HIS A 210 18.20 -13.78 -7.54
C HIS A 210 18.87 -14.80 -6.59
N GLY A 211 18.09 -15.44 -5.72
CA GLY A 211 18.56 -16.57 -4.90
C GLY A 211 19.21 -16.19 -3.57
N LYS A 212 19.00 -14.96 -3.09
CA LYS A 212 19.40 -14.53 -1.73
C LYS A 212 18.15 -14.45 -0.82
N PRO A 213 17.61 -15.57 -0.31
CA PRO A 213 16.37 -15.56 0.47
C PRO A 213 16.46 -14.64 1.71
N GLN A 214 17.62 -14.56 2.35
CA GLN A 214 17.87 -13.71 3.51
C GLN A 214 17.81 -12.19 3.24
N ALA A 215 17.74 -11.76 1.97
CA ALA A 215 17.68 -10.34 1.62
C ALA A 215 16.40 -9.67 2.15
N ILE A 216 15.31 -10.43 2.29
CA ILE A 216 14.10 -9.98 2.99
C ILE A 216 14.16 -10.57 4.40
N ASN A 217 14.60 -9.76 5.36
CA ASN A 217 14.73 -10.11 6.78
C ASN A 217 13.59 -9.50 7.62
N ASP A 218 13.51 -9.87 8.90
CA ASP A 218 12.45 -9.37 9.80
C ASP A 218 12.52 -7.85 10.01
N GLU A 219 13.72 -7.26 9.94
CA GLU A 219 13.92 -5.81 10.02
C GLU A 219 13.18 -5.08 8.89
N LEU A 220 13.40 -5.50 7.63
CA LEU A 220 12.71 -4.91 6.48
C LEU A 220 11.20 -5.07 6.56
N VAL A 221 10.72 -6.24 7.01
CA VAL A 221 9.29 -6.49 7.20
C VAL A 221 8.70 -5.53 8.23
N ASN A 222 9.32 -5.42 9.40
CA ASN A 222 8.83 -4.54 10.46
C ASN A 222 8.84 -3.08 10.03
N GLU A 223 9.95 -2.63 9.42
CA GLU A 223 10.09 -1.27 8.90
C GLU A 223 9.00 -0.94 7.88
N LEU A 224 8.70 -1.87 6.96
CA LEU A 224 7.62 -1.71 5.98
C LEU A 224 6.25 -1.57 6.64
N VAL A 225 5.92 -2.44 7.61
CA VAL A 225 4.61 -2.45 8.27
C VAL A 225 4.41 -1.21 9.14
N GLU A 226 5.44 -0.79 9.87
CA GLU A 226 5.41 0.43 10.69
C GLU A 226 5.19 1.69 9.83
N ASN A 227 5.70 1.69 8.60
CA ASN A 227 5.61 2.84 7.68
C ASN A 227 4.46 2.77 6.66
N LEU A 228 3.58 1.76 6.68
CA LEU A 228 2.53 1.58 5.66
C LEU A 228 1.58 2.78 5.56
N LYS A 229 1.23 3.42 6.69
CA LYS A 229 0.40 4.64 6.69
C LYS A 229 1.11 5.83 6.05
N ALA A 230 2.39 6.03 6.36
CA ALA A 230 3.19 7.10 5.78
C ALA A 230 3.43 6.88 4.29
N GLU A 231 3.63 5.62 3.88
CA GLU A 231 3.68 5.21 2.48
C GLU A 231 2.39 5.58 1.75
N HIS A 232 1.23 5.25 2.33
CA HIS A 232 -0.07 5.58 1.75
C HIS A 232 -0.27 7.10 1.58
N HIS A 233 0.09 7.90 2.57
CA HIS A 233 0.03 9.36 2.46
C HIS A 233 0.97 9.90 1.37
N SER A 234 2.19 9.35 1.29
CA SER A 234 3.15 9.74 0.26
C SER A 234 2.64 9.40 -1.15
N TRP A 235 1.94 8.28 -1.29
CA TRP A 235 1.28 7.89 -2.53
C TRP A 235 0.24 8.93 -2.96
N ILE A 236 -0.65 9.34 -2.04
CA ILE A 236 -1.68 10.35 -2.33
C ILE A 236 -1.03 11.68 -2.73
N ALA A 237 0.00 12.13 -2.02
CA ALA A 237 0.69 13.38 -2.32
C ALA A 237 1.32 13.36 -3.73
N VAL A 238 2.07 12.30 -4.05
CA VAL A 238 2.66 12.15 -5.39
C VAL A 238 1.58 12.06 -6.46
N TYR A 239 0.56 11.22 -6.25
CA TYR A 239 -0.54 11.07 -7.20
C TYR A 239 -1.18 12.43 -7.53
N ASN A 240 -1.55 13.20 -6.50
CA ASN A 240 -2.20 14.49 -6.65
C ASN A 240 -1.33 15.54 -7.35
N SER A 241 -0.01 15.46 -7.22
CA SER A 241 0.90 16.37 -7.92
C SER A 241 1.02 16.10 -9.43
N ARG A 242 0.50 14.96 -9.91
CA ARG A 242 0.69 14.45 -11.27
C ARG A 242 -0.60 14.26 -12.06
N VAL A 243 -1.77 14.53 -11.47
CA VAL A 243 -3.09 14.33 -12.09
C VAL A 243 -3.86 15.62 -12.35
#